data_AF-A0AAD9L424-F1
#
_entry.id   AF-A0AAD9L424-F1
#
_cell.length_a   1.000
_cell.length_b   1.000
_cell.length_c   1.000
_cell.angle_alpha   90.00
_cell.angle_beta   90.00
_cell.angle_gamma   90.00
#
_symmetry.space_group_name_H-M   'P 1'
#
loop_
_entity.id
_entity.type
_entity.pdbx_description
1 polymer ?
#
loop_
_entity_poly.entity_id
_entity_poly.type
_entity_poly.pdbx_seq_one_letter_code
_entity_poly.pdbx_strand_id
1 'polypeptide(L)'
;MTDLSSRRIYAPVKTMAMLLENAEYHECACFINRMKGKTLRSIAHELPASELNDALPASRCVVEGLYLKMSVLNLPIDCLLPERTVVQLIRWVTADMKDSPSGADPESANPYMTQIRNILRVIAVRRPDIREKLYSRQKVLKRCLQILVSRRTVGTSDLQRMTLPEALKLEVRKHISHLKQTLEKLELCMDKRHLLKAMDTTYLRPVNRNDIQDRLFSNKSLLNAFEPIQNYSQLTCLLQALQSQIQSDKDVLVTFTELHKQMQSIPVNCALETVFQRYIAGYGRILNIMQESAPSARNWVSMNDINLRSDKLRHPPTFSSTWHIAGKSVNIFI
;
A
#
# COMPACT_ATOMS: atom_id res chain seq x y z
N MET A 1 31.13 42.33 -27.03
CA MET A 1 31.86 41.09 -26.63
C MET A 1 30.95 39.96 -26.13
N THR A 2 29.62 40.09 -26.19
CA THR A 2 28.64 39.09 -25.71
C THR A 2 28.18 38.06 -26.76
N ASP A 3 28.43 38.29 -28.05
CA ASP A 3 27.89 37.44 -29.13
C ASP A 3 28.74 36.17 -29.41
N LEU A 4 30.05 36.23 -29.18
CA LEU A 4 30.97 35.09 -29.42
C LEU A 4 30.90 34.01 -28.33
N SER A 5 30.58 34.37 -27.08
CA SER A 5 30.35 33.41 -26.01
C SER A 5 29.05 32.65 -26.22
N SER A 6 27.98 33.34 -26.64
CA SER A 6 26.70 32.72 -26.97
C SER A 6 26.84 31.75 -28.15
N ARG A 7 27.45 32.15 -29.28
CA ARG A 7 27.63 31.22 -30.41
C ARG A 7 28.41 29.94 -30.09
N ARG A 8 29.37 29.98 -29.16
CA ARG A 8 30.17 28.80 -28.74
C ARG A 8 29.40 27.82 -27.86
N ILE A 9 28.39 28.28 -27.12
CA ILE A 9 27.58 27.46 -26.19
C ILE A 9 26.42 26.80 -26.95
N TYR A 10 25.84 27.50 -27.93
CA TYR A 10 24.69 27.02 -28.69
C TYR A 10 25.02 25.92 -29.71
N ALA A 11 26.25 25.90 -30.26
CA ALA A 11 26.64 24.90 -31.24
C ALA A 11 26.61 23.46 -30.69
N PRO A 12 27.21 23.13 -29.52
CA PRO A 12 27.11 21.81 -28.92
C PRO A 12 25.69 21.35 -28.61
N VAL A 13 24.84 22.25 -28.09
CA VAL A 13 23.44 21.92 -27.75
C VAL A 13 22.64 21.63 -29.02
N LYS A 14 22.81 22.44 -30.07
CA LYS A 14 22.16 22.22 -31.37
C LYS A 14 22.60 20.91 -32.03
N THR A 15 23.89 20.57 -31.96
CA THR A 15 24.39 19.28 -32.45
C THR A 15 23.79 18.12 -31.67
N MET A 16 23.70 18.22 -30.33
CA MET A 16 23.04 17.19 -29.53
C MET A 16 21.56 17.04 -29.88
N ALA A 17 20.82 18.14 -29.99
CA ALA A 17 19.41 18.10 -30.38
C ALA A 17 19.21 17.42 -31.74
N MET A 18 20.02 17.78 -32.74
CA MET A 18 19.97 17.16 -34.08
C MET A 18 20.24 15.65 -34.04
N LEU A 19 21.25 15.20 -33.28
CA LEU A 19 21.56 13.77 -33.13
C LEU A 19 20.44 13.02 -32.39
N LEU A 20 19.76 13.68 -31.45
CA LEU A 20 18.61 13.10 -30.74
C LEU A 20 17.37 12.99 -31.62
N GLU A 21 17.10 14.03 -32.43
CA GLU A 21 16.03 14.02 -33.43
C GLU A 21 16.22 12.89 -34.46
N ASN A 22 17.47 12.63 -34.86
CA ASN A 22 17.82 11.53 -35.77
C ASN A 22 17.91 10.15 -35.09
N ALA A 23 17.67 10.05 -33.78
CA ALA A 23 17.85 8.84 -32.98
C ALA A 23 19.27 8.23 -33.02
N GLU A 24 20.29 9.03 -33.33
CA GLU A 24 21.71 8.65 -33.39
C GLU A 24 22.36 8.68 -31.99
N TYR A 25 21.78 7.92 -31.05
CA TYR A 25 22.17 7.96 -29.63
C TYR A 25 23.64 7.55 -29.39
N HIS A 26 24.17 6.62 -30.17
CA HIS A 26 25.57 6.21 -30.03
C HIS A 26 26.54 7.33 -30.42
N GLU A 27 26.26 8.02 -31.53
CA GLU A 27 27.07 9.15 -32.00
C GLU A 27 26.99 10.32 -31.04
N CYS A 28 25.79 10.58 -30.50
CA CYS A 28 25.60 11.58 -29.45
C CYS A 28 26.43 11.25 -28.19
N ALA A 29 26.48 9.98 -27.77
CA ALA A 29 27.32 9.57 -26.64
C ALA A 29 28.82 9.76 -26.92
N CYS A 30 29.29 9.42 -28.12
CA CYS A 30 30.67 9.68 -28.54
C CYS A 30 31.01 11.18 -28.56
N PHE A 31 30.10 12.01 -29.06
CA PHE A 31 30.22 13.46 -29.05
C PHE A 31 30.35 14.02 -27.63
N ILE A 32 29.48 13.59 -26.72
CA ILE A 32 29.52 13.97 -25.29
C ILE A 32 30.84 13.54 -24.67
N ASN A 33 31.32 12.33 -24.91
CA ASN A 33 32.57 11.82 -24.37
C ASN A 33 33.80 12.62 -24.85
N ARG A 34 33.78 13.16 -26.07
CA ARG A 34 34.84 14.03 -26.62
C ARG A 34 34.75 15.49 -26.17
N MET A 35 33.61 15.94 -25.66
CA MET A 35 33.39 17.34 -25.26
C MET A 35 34.34 17.78 -24.13
N LYS A 36 34.90 18.99 -24.20
CA LYS A 36 35.75 19.51 -23.11
C LYS A 36 34.90 19.83 -21.87
N GLY A 37 35.45 19.62 -20.67
CA GLY A 37 34.72 19.87 -19.42
C GLY A 37 34.27 21.32 -19.23
N LYS A 38 35.01 22.31 -19.76
CA LYS A 38 34.60 23.73 -19.77
C LYS A 38 33.32 23.95 -20.61
N THR A 39 33.24 23.31 -21.78
CA THR A 39 32.08 23.37 -22.66
C THR A 39 30.88 22.68 -22.04
N LEU A 40 31.08 21.49 -21.44
CA LEU A 40 30.00 20.78 -20.77
C LEU A 40 29.45 21.58 -19.58
N ARG A 41 30.32 22.26 -18.81
CA ARG A 41 29.90 23.14 -17.71
C ARG A 41 29.06 24.32 -18.20
N SER A 42 29.40 24.91 -19.35
CA SER A 42 28.64 26.05 -19.89
C SER A 42 27.26 25.65 -20.43
N ILE A 43 27.09 24.41 -20.91
CA ILE A 43 25.81 23.94 -21.47
C ILE A 43 24.97 23.12 -20.50
N ALA A 44 25.44 22.87 -19.26
CA ALA A 44 24.84 21.88 -18.36
C ALA A 44 23.34 22.11 -18.07
N HIS A 45 22.92 23.37 -17.98
CA HIS A 45 21.51 23.73 -17.75
C HIS A 45 20.66 23.75 -19.02
N GLU A 46 21.29 23.70 -20.20
CA GLU A 46 20.63 23.70 -21.51
C GLU A 46 20.53 22.29 -22.11
N LEU A 47 20.88 21.26 -21.33
CA LEU A 47 20.80 19.87 -21.78
C LEU A 47 19.33 19.44 -21.95
N PRO A 48 19.00 18.71 -23.04
CA PRO A 48 17.65 18.17 -23.29
C PRO A 48 17.34 16.96 -22.39
N ALA A 49 17.41 17.14 -21.07
CA ALA A 49 17.27 16.05 -20.10
C ALA A 49 15.88 15.41 -20.10
N SER A 50 14.82 16.16 -20.41
CA SER A 50 13.46 15.60 -20.53
C SER A 50 13.38 14.60 -21.68
N GLU A 51 13.79 15.02 -22.87
CA GLU A 51 13.77 14.21 -24.10
C GLU A 51 14.65 12.97 -23.96
N LEU A 52 15.85 13.14 -23.38
CA LEU A 52 16.73 12.02 -23.08
C LEU A 52 16.08 10.98 -22.16
N ASN A 53 15.40 11.43 -21.10
CA ASN A 53 14.73 10.52 -20.17
C ASN A 53 13.49 9.87 -20.79
N ASP A 54 12.76 10.56 -21.66
CA ASP A 54 11.59 10.01 -22.34
C ASP A 54 11.97 9.01 -23.44
N ALA A 55 13.16 9.18 -24.04
CA ALA A 55 13.74 8.26 -25.01
C ALA A 55 14.42 7.02 -24.38
N LEU A 56 14.41 6.87 -23.05
CA LEU A 56 14.93 5.66 -22.40
C LEU A 56 14.05 4.45 -22.79
N PRO A 57 14.64 3.30 -23.15
CA PRO A 57 16.05 2.91 -22.97
C PRO A 57 16.99 3.23 -24.15
N ALA A 58 16.50 3.76 -25.28
CA ALA A 58 17.30 3.99 -26.47
C ALA A 58 18.46 4.98 -26.22
N SER A 59 18.18 6.06 -25.46
CA SER A 59 19.13 7.10 -25.06
C SER A 59 20.12 6.70 -23.96
N ARG A 60 20.08 5.46 -23.44
CA ARG A 60 20.84 5.03 -22.25
C ARG A 60 22.34 5.30 -22.33
N CYS A 61 22.97 5.15 -23.50
CA CYS A 61 24.40 5.40 -23.70
C CYS A 61 24.76 6.88 -23.58
N VAL A 62 23.85 7.77 -24.01
CA VAL A 62 23.99 9.22 -23.86
C VAL A 62 23.85 9.60 -22.39
N VAL A 63 22.81 9.08 -21.74
CA VAL A 63 22.51 9.32 -20.32
C VAL A 63 23.66 8.84 -19.43
N GLU A 64 24.17 7.63 -19.67
CA GLU A 64 25.35 7.10 -18.97
C GLU A 64 26.58 8.01 -19.16
N GLY A 65 26.89 8.38 -20.40
CA GLY A 65 28.02 9.26 -20.71
C GLY A 65 27.92 10.59 -19.96
N LEU A 66 26.73 11.18 -19.89
CA LEU A 66 26.48 12.39 -19.11
C LEU A 66 26.68 12.16 -17.60
N TYR A 67 26.04 11.16 -17.00
CA TYR A 67 26.20 10.90 -15.56
C TYR A 67 27.66 10.64 -15.17
N LEU A 68 28.37 9.79 -15.91
CA LEU A 68 29.78 9.50 -15.64
C LEU A 68 30.64 10.75 -15.77
N LYS A 69 30.48 11.50 -16.86
CA LYS A 69 31.30 12.69 -17.12
C LYS A 69 31.01 13.83 -16.15
N MET A 70 29.76 14.05 -15.81
CA MET A 70 29.37 15.03 -14.80
C MET A 70 29.87 14.63 -13.40
N SER A 71 29.88 13.34 -13.07
CA SER A 71 30.46 12.84 -11.83
C SER A 71 31.98 13.11 -11.77
N VAL A 72 32.72 12.80 -12.83
CA VAL A 72 34.18 13.04 -12.90
C VAL A 72 34.51 14.53 -12.78
N LEU A 73 33.69 15.39 -13.38
CA LEU A 73 33.87 16.84 -13.35
C LEU A 73 33.26 17.53 -12.11
N ASN A 74 32.69 16.76 -11.19
CA ASN A 74 31.96 17.24 -10.01
C ASN A 74 30.88 18.29 -10.33
N LEU A 75 30.18 18.11 -11.45
CA LEU A 75 29.07 18.97 -11.87
C LEU A 75 27.75 18.59 -11.15
N PRO A 76 26.78 19.52 -11.04
CA PRO A 76 25.47 19.23 -10.47
C PRO A 76 24.68 18.31 -11.39
N ILE A 77 24.28 17.13 -10.90
CA ILE A 77 23.56 16.13 -11.70
C ILE A 77 22.04 16.40 -11.78
N ASP A 78 21.55 17.41 -11.07
CA ASP A 78 20.11 17.69 -10.96
C ASP A 78 19.49 18.16 -12.28
N CYS A 79 20.30 18.79 -13.14
CA CYS A 79 19.89 19.15 -14.51
C CYS A 79 19.54 17.92 -15.37
N LEU A 80 20.02 16.71 -15.02
CA LEU A 80 19.68 15.46 -15.71
C LEU A 80 18.38 14.81 -15.19
N LEU A 81 17.73 15.41 -14.20
CA LEU A 81 16.47 14.92 -13.61
C LEU A 81 16.57 13.49 -13.07
N PRO A 82 17.46 13.21 -12.09
CA PRO A 82 17.77 11.84 -11.64
C PRO A 82 16.55 11.05 -11.14
N GLU A 83 15.55 11.70 -10.53
CA GLU A 83 14.31 11.03 -10.14
C GLU A 83 13.54 10.49 -11.36
N ARG A 84 13.46 11.27 -12.44
CA ARG A 84 12.80 10.87 -13.68
C ARG A 84 13.57 9.73 -14.35
N THR A 85 14.90 9.83 -14.41
CA THR A 85 15.78 8.78 -14.92
C THR A 85 15.49 7.45 -14.22
N VAL A 86 15.46 7.44 -12.88
CA VAL A 86 15.23 6.22 -12.12
C VAL A 86 13.82 5.66 -12.33
N VAL A 87 12.79 6.50 -12.41
CA VAL A 87 11.42 6.06 -12.72
C VAL A 87 11.36 5.39 -14.09
N GLN A 88 12.01 5.96 -15.11
CA GLN A 88 12.04 5.37 -16.45
C GLN A 88 12.82 4.04 -16.48
N LEU A 89 13.92 3.95 -15.73
CA LEU A 89 14.66 2.69 -15.56
C LEU A 89 13.80 1.61 -14.87
N ILE A 90 13.00 1.98 -13.85
CA ILE A 90 12.06 1.04 -13.21
C ILE A 90 11.00 0.57 -14.22
N ARG A 91 10.42 1.47 -15.02
CA ARG A 91 9.44 1.12 -16.07
C ARG A 91 10.03 0.13 -17.06
N TRP A 92 11.27 0.35 -17.48
CA TRP A 92 11.94 -0.54 -18.42
C TRP A 92 12.27 -1.90 -17.79
N VAL A 93 12.89 -1.94 -16.60
CA VAL A 93 13.19 -3.18 -15.88
C VAL A 93 11.94 -4.01 -15.62
N THR A 94 10.82 -3.36 -15.32
CA THR A 94 9.53 -4.05 -15.10
C THR A 94 8.88 -4.50 -16.40
N ALA A 95 9.09 -3.80 -17.52
CA ALA A 95 8.62 -4.25 -18.83
C ALA A 95 9.37 -5.51 -19.28
N ASP A 96 10.69 -5.56 -19.10
CA ASP A 96 11.55 -6.72 -19.42
C ASP A 96 11.12 -7.99 -18.65
N MET A 97 10.58 -7.82 -17.45
CA MET A 97 10.03 -8.93 -16.63
C MET A 97 8.73 -9.55 -17.19
N LYS A 98 8.04 -8.92 -18.16
CA LYS A 98 6.85 -9.54 -18.78
C LYS A 98 7.21 -10.68 -19.72
N ASP A 99 8.38 -10.57 -20.35
CA ASP A 99 8.77 -11.45 -21.47
C ASP A 99 9.80 -12.52 -21.03
N SER A 100 10.28 -12.46 -19.79
CA SER A 100 11.28 -13.39 -19.27
C SER A 100 10.62 -14.58 -18.54
N PRO A 101 10.84 -15.83 -18.97
CA PRO A 101 10.36 -17.00 -18.25
C PRO A 101 11.04 -17.08 -16.88
N SER A 102 10.24 -17.27 -15.84
CA SER A 102 10.64 -17.33 -14.43
C SER A 102 11.77 -18.35 -14.21
N GLY A 103 13.02 -17.88 -14.11
CA GLY A 103 14.18 -18.71 -13.77
C GLY A 103 15.51 -18.36 -14.46
N ALA A 104 15.52 -17.52 -15.50
CA ALA A 104 16.77 -17.07 -16.12
C ALA A 104 17.43 -15.96 -15.29
N ASP A 105 18.75 -16.05 -15.06
CA ASP A 105 19.53 -15.01 -14.41
C ASP A 105 19.45 -13.72 -15.24
N PRO A 106 18.74 -12.69 -14.78
CA PRO A 106 18.37 -11.55 -15.63
C PRO A 106 19.53 -10.57 -15.82
N GLU A 107 20.71 -10.85 -15.24
CA GLU A 107 21.96 -10.12 -15.48
C GLU A 107 22.69 -10.60 -16.73
N SER A 108 22.55 -11.88 -17.13
CA SER A 108 23.18 -12.43 -18.34
C SER A 108 22.35 -12.18 -19.60
N ALA A 109 21.05 -11.97 -19.45
CA ALA A 109 20.12 -11.79 -20.56
C ALA A 109 20.18 -10.39 -21.20
N ASN A 110 20.65 -9.37 -20.47
CA ASN A 110 20.50 -7.98 -20.91
C ASN A 110 21.84 -7.25 -20.99
N PRO A 111 22.43 -7.09 -22.21
CA PRO A 111 23.75 -6.50 -22.41
C PRO A 111 23.83 -5.02 -22.00
N TYR A 112 22.69 -4.43 -21.62
CA TYR A 112 22.56 -3.02 -21.25
C TYR A 112 22.54 -2.77 -19.74
N MET A 113 22.59 -3.82 -18.91
CA MET A 113 22.57 -3.71 -17.45
C MET A 113 23.81 -3.02 -16.88
N THR A 114 24.95 -3.16 -17.55
CA THR A 114 26.20 -2.50 -17.14
C THR A 114 26.07 -0.97 -17.16
N GLN A 115 25.49 -0.42 -18.23
CA GLN A 115 25.28 1.02 -18.38
C GLN A 115 24.29 1.55 -17.33
N ILE A 116 23.24 0.77 -17.05
CA ILE A 116 22.25 1.12 -16.03
C ILE A 116 22.87 1.10 -14.63
N ARG A 117 23.70 0.09 -14.34
CA ARG A 117 24.46 0.01 -13.09
C ARG A 117 25.38 1.22 -12.93
N ASN A 118 26.02 1.69 -14.00
CA ASN A 118 26.85 2.88 -13.98
C ASN A 118 26.05 4.16 -13.70
N ILE A 119 24.89 4.35 -14.36
CA ILE A 119 23.98 5.47 -14.09
C ILE A 119 23.53 5.45 -12.62
N LEU A 120 23.02 4.31 -12.15
CA LEU A 120 22.50 4.16 -10.79
C LEU A 120 23.60 4.34 -9.73
N ARG A 121 24.83 3.90 -10.01
CA ARG A 121 25.99 4.13 -9.14
C ARG A 121 26.26 5.61 -8.92
N VAL A 122 26.26 6.40 -10.00
CA VAL A 122 26.45 7.86 -9.88
C VAL A 122 25.30 8.49 -9.09
N ILE A 123 24.05 8.12 -9.39
CA ILE A 123 22.87 8.64 -8.69
C ILE A 123 22.90 8.27 -7.21
N ALA A 124 23.22 7.02 -6.87
CA ALA A 124 23.24 6.54 -5.48
C ALA A 124 24.25 7.28 -4.61
N VAL A 125 25.41 7.63 -5.16
CA VAL A 125 26.46 8.38 -4.45
C VAL A 125 26.11 9.86 -4.34
N ARG A 126 25.57 10.46 -5.41
CA ARG A 126 25.36 11.92 -5.50
C ARG A 126 24.00 12.39 -4.94
N ARG A 127 23.00 11.52 -4.93
CA ARG A 127 21.60 11.81 -4.51
C ARG A 127 21.03 10.63 -3.70
N PRO A 128 21.51 10.44 -2.45
CA PRO A 128 21.04 9.34 -1.59
C PRO A 128 19.56 9.48 -1.19
N ASP A 129 18.99 10.69 -1.25
CA ASP A 129 17.58 10.98 -0.96
C ASP A 129 16.62 10.21 -1.89
N ILE A 130 17.02 9.97 -3.14
CA ILE A 130 16.22 9.23 -4.11
C ILE A 130 16.03 7.79 -3.64
N ARG A 131 17.06 7.18 -3.03
CA ARG A 131 16.97 5.82 -2.51
C ARG A 131 15.91 5.68 -1.42
N GLU A 132 15.83 6.64 -0.49
CA GLU A 132 14.81 6.66 0.57
C GLU A 132 13.39 6.84 0.00
N LYS A 133 13.24 7.70 -1.00
CA LYS A 133 11.96 7.87 -1.72
C LYS A 133 11.52 6.58 -2.42
N LEU A 134 12.45 5.85 -3.04
CA LEU A 134 12.15 4.56 -3.69
C LEU A 134 11.79 3.47 -2.68
N TYR A 135 12.52 3.39 -1.56
CA TYR A 135 12.23 2.43 -0.51
C TYR A 135 10.86 2.67 0.13
N SER A 136 10.53 3.93 0.45
CA SER A 136 9.21 4.27 0.99
C SER A 136 8.08 3.92 0.02
N ARG A 137 8.23 4.19 -1.28
CA ARG A 137 7.28 3.76 -2.31
C ARG A 137 7.14 2.24 -2.40
N GLN A 138 8.26 1.50 -2.39
CA GLN A 138 8.22 0.04 -2.40
C GLN A 138 7.48 -0.51 -1.16
N LYS A 139 7.68 0.11 0.01
CA LYS A 139 6.99 -0.27 1.25
C LYS A 139 5.49 -0.05 1.17
N VAL A 140 5.04 1.08 0.62
CA VAL A 140 3.61 1.35 0.40
C VAL A 140 3.01 0.29 -0.53
N LEU A 141 3.66 -0.02 -1.66
CA LEU A 141 3.20 -1.07 -2.57
C LEU A 141 3.13 -2.45 -1.89
N LYS A 142 4.13 -2.82 -1.09
CA LYS A 142 4.13 -4.08 -0.32
C LYS A 142 2.95 -4.13 0.67
N ARG A 143 2.65 -3.02 1.34
CA ARG A 143 1.49 -2.91 2.24
C ARG A 143 0.17 -3.09 1.49
N CYS A 144 0.00 -2.40 0.36
CA CYS A 144 -1.19 -2.53 -0.49
C CYS A 144 -1.36 -3.96 -1.03
N LEU A 145 -0.26 -4.62 -1.42
CA LEU A 145 -0.29 -6.03 -1.84
C LEU A 145 -0.73 -6.95 -0.69
N GLN A 146 -0.22 -6.75 0.52
CA GLN A 146 -0.66 -7.52 1.70
C GLN A 146 -2.14 -7.33 1.99
N ILE A 147 -2.65 -6.10 1.85
CA ILE A 147 -4.07 -5.78 1.99
C ILE A 147 -4.90 -6.56 0.96
N LEU A 148 -4.48 -6.61 -0.31
CA LEU A 148 -5.18 -7.36 -1.36
C LEU A 148 -5.24 -8.87 -1.04
N VAL A 149 -4.12 -9.45 -0.61
CA VAL A 149 -4.03 -10.88 -0.29
C VAL A 149 -4.82 -11.26 0.97
N SER A 150 -4.83 -10.40 2.01
CA SER A 150 -5.48 -10.71 3.29
C SER A 150 -7.01 -10.64 3.24
N ARG A 151 -7.58 -9.93 2.26
CA ARG A 151 -9.04 -9.73 2.09
C ARG A 151 -9.83 -10.96 1.71
N ARG A 152 -9.19 -12.09 1.45
CA ARG A 152 -9.88 -13.28 0.93
C ARG A 152 -10.78 -13.96 1.96
N THR A 153 -10.52 -13.81 3.26
CA THR A 153 -11.27 -14.54 4.32
C THR A 153 -11.29 -13.79 5.65
N VAL A 154 -12.46 -13.71 6.30
CA VAL A 154 -12.61 -13.26 7.69
C VAL A 154 -12.98 -14.48 8.55
N GLY A 155 -12.38 -14.58 9.75
CA GLY A 155 -12.76 -15.60 10.73
C GLY A 155 -14.03 -15.19 11.47
N THR A 156 -15.02 -16.07 11.51
CA THR A 156 -16.22 -15.89 12.35
C THR A 156 -16.02 -16.55 13.72
N SER A 157 -16.90 -16.22 14.68
CA SER A 157 -16.94 -16.82 16.03
C SER A 157 -16.99 -18.36 16.01
N ASP A 158 -17.44 -18.93 14.89
CA ASP A 158 -17.69 -20.36 14.73
C ASP A 158 -16.53 -21.07 14.00
N LEU A 159 -15.33 -20.47 13.99
CA LEU A 159 -14.09 -20.99 13.36
C LEU A 159 -14.20 -21.22 11.83
N GLN A 160 -15.32 -20.85 11.20
CA GLN A 160 -15.48 -20.89 9.74
C GLN A 160 -14.94 -19.61 9.10
N ARG A 161 -13.99 -19.78 8.17
CA ARG A 161 -13.50 -18.74 7.27
C ARG A 161 -14.55 -18.49 6.19
N MET A 162 -15.25 -17.37 6.27
CA MET A 162 -16.20 -16.94 5.24
C MET A 162 -15.88 -15.51 4.79
N THR A 163 -16.49 -15.07 3.69
CA THR A 163 -16.35 -13.68 3.23
C THR A 163 -17.09 -12.77 4.20
N LEU A 164 -16.60 -11.54 4.40
CA LEU A 164 -17.23 -10.55 5.28
C LEU A 164 -18.74 -10.34 5.00
N PRO A 165 -19.21 -10.30 3.74
CA PRO A 165 -20.64 -10.19 3.45
C PRO A 165 -21.46 -11.38 3.96
N GLU A 166 -20.94 -12.61 3.86
CA GLU A 166 -21.63 -13.79 4.39
C GLU A 166 -21.64 -13.80 5.92
N ALA A 167 -20.54 -13.36 6.57
CA ALA A 167 -20.48 -13.20 8.02
C ALA A 167 -21.51 -12.16 8.53
N LEU A 168 -21.59 -11.00 7.88
CA LEU A 168 -22.58 -9.96 8.21
C LEU A 168 -24.01 -10.47 8.04
N LYS A 169 -24.28 -11.18 6.94
CA LYS A 169 -25.59 -11.77 6.65
C LYS A 169 -25.98 -12.81 7.69
N LEU A 170 -25.05 -13.67 8.11
CA LEU A 170 -25.29 -14.66 9.16
C LEU A 170 -25.62 -13.99 10.50
N GLU A 171 -24.83 -13.01 10.92
CA GLU A 171 -25.02 -12.33 12.19
C GLU A 171 -26.33 -11.51 12.22
N VAL A 172 -26.67 -10.84 11.13
CA VAL A 172 -27.96 -10.12 10.98
C VAL A 172 -29.14 -11.10 11.06
N ARG A 173 -29.05 -12.26 10.40
CA ARG A 173 -30.10 -13.30 10.47
C ARG A 173 -30.25 -13.84 11.88
N LYS A 174 -29.14 -14.10 12.56
CA LYS A 174 -29.13 -14.51 13.97
C LYS A 174 -29.82 -13.45 14.83
N HIS A 175 -29.51 -12.17 14.64
CA HIS A 175 -30.14 -11.07 15.37
C HIS A 175 -31.66 -10.98 15.13
N ILE A 176 -32.09 -11.10 13.87
CA ILE A 176 -33.52 -11.13 13.50
C ILE A 176 -34.23 -12.29 14.21
N SER A 177 -33.61 -13.47 14.28
CA SER A 177 -34.20 -14.63 14.99
C SER A 177 -34.37 -14.35 16.47
N HIS A 178 -33.39 -13.73 17.13
CA HIS A 178 -33.49 -13.37 18.55
C HIS A 178 -34.58 -12.31 18.78
N LEU A 179 -34.65 -11.28 17.94
CA LEU A 179 -35.70 -10.26 18.02
C LEU A 179 -37.11 -10.85 17.86
N LYS A 180 -37.30 -11.77 16.91
CA LYS A 180 -38.59 -12.46 16.72
C LYS A 180 -38.98 -13.30 17.94
N GLN A 181 -38.05 -14.09 18.48
CA GLN A 181 -38.31 -14.89 19.68
C GLN A 181 -38.62 -14.04 20.91
N THR A 182 -37.97 -12.89 21.05
CA THR A 182 -38.22 -11.98 22.17
C THR A 182 -39.54 -11.23 22.00
N LEU A 183 -39.92 -10.88 20.78
CA LEU A 183 -41.23 -10.31 20.48
C LEU A 183 -42.36 -11.29 20.84
N GLU A 184 -42.26 -12.55 20.42
CA GLU A 184 -43.24 -13.60 20.76
C GLU A 184 -43.38 -13.78 22.28
N LYS A 185 -42.25 -13.78 23.02
CA LYS A 185 -42.26 -13.84 24.49
C LYS A 185 -42.89 -12.60 25.14
N LEU A 186 -42.71 -11.43 24.54
CA LEU A 186 -43.32 -10.18 25.01
C LEU A 186 -44.84 -10.24 24.83
N GLU A 187 -45.30 -10.65 23.65
CA GLU A 187 -46.72 -10.83 23.33
C GLU A 187 -47.39 -11.81 24.29
N LEU A 188 -46.79 -12.98 24.53
CA LEU A 188 -47.26 -13.96 25.52
C LEU A 188 -47.33 -13.41 26.96
N CYS A 189 -46.42 -12.49 27.34
CA CYS A 189 -46.45 -11.84 28.64
C CYS A 189 -47.47 -10.70 28.72
N MET A 190 -47.86 -10.11 27.60
CA MET A 190 -48.88 -9.06 27.53
C MET A 190 -50.29 -9.68 27.55
N ASP A 191 -50.53 -10.76 26.81
CA ASP A 191 -51.81 -11.47 26.81
C ASP A 191 -52.19 -12.01 28.20
N LYS A 192 -51.22 -12.54 28.95
CA LYS A 192 -51.40 -12.93 30.36
C LYS A 192 -51.77 -11.76 31.28
N ARG A 193 -51.30 -10.56 30.97
CA ARG A 193 -51.61 -9.34 31.74
C ARG A 193 -52.99 -8.75 31.36
N HIS A 194 -53.45 -8.94 30.13
CA HIS A 194 -54.81 -8.59 29.73
C HIS A 194 -55.86 -9.49 30.42
N LEU A 195 -55.57 -10.77 30.63
CA LEU A 195 -56.43 -11.67 31.41
C LEU A 195 -56.55 -11.27 32.90
N LEU A 196 -55.51 -10.62 33.46
CA LEU A 196 -55.52 -10.10 34.83
C LEU A 196 -56.19 -8.73 34.97
N LYS A 197 -56.44 -8.02 33.86
CA LYS A 197 -57.03 -6.67 33.84
C LYS A 197 -58.53 -6.67 33.55
N ALA A 198 -59.10 -7.81 33.15
CA ALA A 198 -60.53 -7.97 32.87
C ALA A 198 -61.38 -8.32 34.12
N MET A 199 -60.76 -8.55 35.28
CA MET A 199 -61.49 -8.68 36.55
C MET A 199 -61.07 -7.60 37.55
N ASP A 200 -62.03 -6.72 37.79
CA ASP A 200 -62.24 -5.88 38.96
C ASP A 200 -61.34 -4.65 39.20
N THR A 201 -61.97 -3.53 38.88
CA THR A 201 -61.87 -2.23 39.54
C THR A 201 -62.04 -2.34 41.05
N THR A 202 -60.98 -2.67 41.78
CA THR A 202 -60.90 -2.32 43.22
C THR A 202 -59.44 -2.07 43.60
N TYR A 203 -59.10 -0.80 43.75
CA TYR A 203 -57.86 -0.38 44.37
C TYR A 203 -57.77 -1.05 45.76
N LEU A 204 -56.72 -1.84 45.99
CA LEU A 204 -56.43 -2.65 47.19
C LEU A 204 -56.84 -4.13 47.17
N ARG A 205 -56.56 -4.87 46.09
CA ARG A 205 -56.34 -6.32 46.22
C ARG A 205 -55.00 -6.54 46.96
N PRO A 206 -54.95 -7.26 48.10
CA PRO A 206 -53.69 -7.57 48.76
C PRO A 206 -52.83 -8.41 47.81
N VAL A 207 -51.66 -7.90 47.48
CA VAL A 207 -50.69 -8.60 46.63
C VAL A 207 -50.15 -9.76 47.45
N ASN A 208 -50.44 -10.98 47.03
CA ASN A 208 -49.96 -12.16 47.71
C ASN A 208 -48.52 -12.48 47.28
N ARG A 209 -47.79 -13.23 48.11
CA ARG A 209 -46.43 -13.68 47.82
C ARG A 209 -46.33 -14.37 46.44
N ASN A 210 -47.33 -15.15 46.07
CA ASN A 210 -47.38 -15.85 44.79
C ASN A 210 -47.48 -14.87 43.61
N ASP A 211 -48.25 -13.79 43.73
CA ASP A 211 -48.35 -12.76 42.70
C ASP A 211 -47.00 -12.05 42.48
N ILE A 212 -46.24 -11.82 43.56
CA ILE A 212 -44.89 -11.26 43.48
C ILE A 212 -43.94 -12.25 42.80
N GLN A 213 -44.03 -13.53 43.14
CA GLN A 213 -43.21 -14.58 42.56
C GLN A 213 -43.47 -14.76 41.06
N ASP A 214 -44.73 -14.74 40.63
CA ASP A 214 -45.12 -14.85 39.23
C ASP A 214 -44.66 -13.63 38.41
N ARG A 215 -44.81 -12.43 38.98
CA ARG A 215 -44.26 -11.19 38.39
C ARG A 215 -42.74 -11.24 38.26
N LEU A 216 -42.04 -11.71 39.30
CA LEU A 216 -40.60 -11.84 39.31
C LEU A 216 -40.13 -12.84 38.26
N PHE A 217 -40.80 -13.99 38.17
CA PHE A 217 -40.50 -15.03 37.18
C PHE A 217 -40.71 -14.49 35.76
N SER A 218 -41.86 -13.86 35.47
CA SER A 218 -42.14 -13.25 34.17
C SER A 218 -41.11 -12.19 33.80
N ASN A 219 -40.77 -11.28 34.72
CA ASN A 219 -39.75 -10.24 34.49
C ASN A 219 -38.35 -10.84 34.27
N LYS A 220 -37.97 -11.89 35.00
CA LYS A 220 -36.68 -12.56 34.81
C LYS A 220 -36.64 -13.34 33.49
N SER A 221 -37.74 -13.98 33.09
CA SER A 221 -37.85 -14.61 31.77
C SER A 221 -37.74 -13.60 30.62
N LEU A 222 -38.36 -12.41 30.76
CA LEU A 222 -38.21 -11.31 29.80
C LEU A 222 -36.76 -10.82 29.77
N LEU A 223 -36.16 -10.53 30.92
CA LEU A 223 -34.77 -10.08 30.99
C LEU A 223 -33.82 -11.07 30.29
N ASN A 224 -33.94 -12.37 30.56
CA ASN A 224 -33.12 -13.40 29.92
C ASN A 224 -33.36 -13.50 28.39
N ALA A 225 -34.54 -13.11 27.90
CA ALA A 225 -34.82 -13.04 26.46
C ALA A 225 -34.20 -11.78 25.80
N PHE A 226 -34.05 -10.68 26.55
CA PHE A 226 -33.40 -9.46 26.07
C PHE A 226 -31.87 -9.46 26.21
N GLU A 227 -31.30 -10.20 27.17
CA GLU A 227 -29.84 -10.34 27.36
C GLU A 227 -29.06 -10.70 26.07
N PRO A 228 -29.46 -11.69 25.24
CA PRO A 228 -28.73 -12.01 24.01
C PRO A 228 -28.84 -10.94 22.92
N ILE A 229 -29.91 -10.13 22.93
CA ILE A 229 -30.09 -9.00 22.00
C ILE A 229 -29.16 -7.85 22.39
N GLN A 230 -28.83 -7.70 23.68
CA GLN A 230 -27.99 -6.62 24.19
C GLN A 230 -26.51 -6.77 23.78
N ASN A 231 -26.06 -7.99 23.47
CA ASN A 231 -24.69 -8.29 23.08
C ASN A 231 -24.44 -8.08 21.57
N TYR A 232 -24.49 -6.82 21.11
CA TYR A 232 -24.18 -6.39 19.73
C TYR A 232 -22.68 -6.45 19.36
N SER A 233 -21.83 -7.06 20.18
CA SER A 233 -20.37 -6.97 20.06
C SER A 233 -19.85 -7.53 18.74
N GLN A 234 -20.39 -8.66 18.29
CA GLN A 234 -19.96 -9.32 17.05
C GLN A 234 -20.37 -8.53 15.81
N LEU A 235 -21.62 -8.06 15.74
CA LEU A 235 -22.09 -7.22 14.63
C LEU A 235 -21.30 -5.91 14.55
N THR A 236 -21.02 -5.30 15.71
CA THR A 236 -20.20 -4.08 15.79
C THR A 236 -18.78 -4.32 15.27
N CYS A 237 -18.16 -5.45 15.65
CA CYS A 237 -16.85 -5.85 15.14
C CYS A 237 -16.85 -6.06 13.62
N LEU A 238 -17.86 -6.75 13.08
CA LEU A 238 -18.00 -6.96 11.64
C LEU A 238 -18.21 -5.65 10.86
N LEU A 239 -18.96 -4.69 11.43
CA LEU A 239 -19.13 -3.36 10.84
C LEU A 239 -17.82 -2.56 10.85
N GLN A 240 -17.05 -2.61 11.93
CA GLN A 240 -15.73 -1.99 11.99
C GLN A 240 -14.76 -2.62 10.98
N ALA A 241 -14.81 -3.95 10.81
CA ALA A 241 -14.05 -4.65 9.79
C ALA A 241 -14.43 -4.18 8.37
N LEU A 242 -15.73 -3.98 8.10
CA LEU A 242 -16.21 -3.45 6.81
C LEU A 242 -15.71 -2.02 6.56
N GLN A 243 -15.78 -1.15 7.56
CA GLN A 243 -15.27 0.22 7.46
C GLN A 243 -13.76 0.25 7.19
N SER A 244 -13.00 -0.57 7.93
CA SER A 244 -11.56 -0.74 7.74
C SER A 244 -11.23 -1.28 6.34
N GLN A 245 -12.04 -2.22 5.83
CA GLN A 245 -11.90 -2.77 4.48
C GLN A 245 -12.14 -1.71 3.40
N ILE A 246 -13.19 -0.90 3.54
CA ILE A 246 -13.47 0.21 2.62
C ILE A 246 -12.30 1.21 2.62
N GLN A 247 -11.81 1.58 3.80
CA GLN A 247 -10.69 2.53 3.89
C GLN A 247 -9.43 1.96 3.24
N SER A 248 -9.13 0.69 3.51
CA SER A 248 -8.00 0.00 2.92
C SER A 248 -8.12 -0.11 1.39
N ASP A 249 -9.34 -0.14 0.82
CA ASP A 249 -9.56 -0.19 -0.63
C ASP A 249 -9.26 1.17 -1.26
N LYS A 250 -9.71 2.24 -0.60
CA LYS A 250 -9.38 3.61 -1.00
C LYS A 250 -7.87 3.80 -1.04
N ASP A 251 -7.15 3.33 -0.03
CA ASP A 251 -5.69 3.44 0.03
C ASP A 251 -5.01 2.70 -1.14
N VAL A 252 -5.51 1.50 -1.49
CA VAL A 252 -5.04 0.74 -2.66
C VAL A 252 -5.31 1.49 -3.97
N LEU A 253 -6.52 2.04 -4.14
CA LEU A 253 -6.90 2.78 -5.35
C LEU A 253 -6.10 4.08 -5.50
N VAL A 254 -5.87 4.82 -4.42
CA VAL A 254 -5.03 6.02 -4.42
C VAL A 254 -3.60 5.66 -4.83
N THR A 255 -3.03 4.62 -4.21
CA THR A 255 -1.68 4.13 -4.54
C THR A 255 -1.58 3.69 -6.00
N PHE A 256 -2.58 2.98 -6.51
CA PHE A 256 -2.65 2.59 -7.92
C PHE A 256 -2.74 3.80 -8.85
N THR A 257 -3.55 4.80 -8.50
CA THR A 257 -3.72 6.02 -9.29
C THR A 257 -2.40 6.79 -9.38
N GLU A 258 -1.65 6.91 -8.28
CA GLU A 258 -0.33 7.52 -8.26
C GLU A 258 0.68 6.74 -9.11
N LEU A 259 0.70 5.41 -8.97
CA LEU A 259 1.55 4.54 -9.77
C LEU A 259 1.22 4.67 -11.26
N HIS A 260 -0.06 4.67 -11.63
CA HIS A 260 -0.52 4.84 -13.00
C HIS A 260 -0.10 6.19 -13.59
N LYS A 261 -0.21 7.29 -12.83
CA LYS A 261 0.25 8.62 -13.27
C LYS A 261 1.75 8.66 -13.56
N GLN A 262 2.56 8.01 -12.72
CA GLN A 262 4.01 7.97 -12.88
C GLN A 262 4.45 7.03 -14.01
N MET A 263 3.74 5.90 -14.17
CA MET A 263 4.19 4.81 -15.01
C MET A 263 3.47 4.70 -16.34
N GLN A 264 2.33 5.38 -16.58
CA GLN A 264 1.49 5.53 -17.80
C GLN A 264 1.30 4.32 -18.75
N SER A 265 1.97 3.19 -18.53
CA SER A 265 2.02 1.97 -19.34
C SER A 265 1.17 0.85 -18.74
N ILE A 266 0.54 1.13 -17.60
CA ILE A 266 -0.28 0.17 -16.86
C ILE A 266 -1.71 0.33 -17.37
N PRO A 267 -2.36 -0.72 -17.90
CA PRO A 267 -3.75 -0.64 -18.28
C PRO A 267 -4.65 -0.45 -17.05
N VAL A 268 -5.72 0.35 -17.19
CA VAL A 268 -6.64 0.67 -16.09
C VAL A 268 -7.31 -0.59 -15.52
N ASN A 269 -7.72 -1.51 -16.40
CA ASN A 269 -8.33 -2.79 -16.02
C ASN A 269 -7.28 -3.91 -15.98
N CYS A 270 -6.46 -3.92 -14.93
CA CYS A 270 -5.42 -4.93 -14.75
C CYS A 270 -5.53 -5.65 -13.41
N ALA A 271 -4.96 -6.85 -13.32
CA ALA A 271 -4.83 -7.58 -12.07
C ALA A 271 -3.83 -6.86 -11.15
N LEU A 272 -4.34 -6.05 -10.20
CA LEU A 272 -3.55 -5.18 -9.32
C LEU A 272 -2.45 -5.92 -8.58
N GLU A 273 -2.70 -7.16 -8.15
CA GLU A 273 -1.70 -7.99 -7.46
C GLU A 273 -0.47 -8.23 -8.34
N THR A 274 -0.68 -8.61 -9.60
CA THR A 274 0.41 -8.87 -10.55
C THR A 274 1.19 -7.60 -10.87
N VAL A 275 0.51 -6.47 -10.95
CA VAL A 275 1.12 -5.16 -11.19
C VAL A 275 1.96 -4.75 -9.98
N PHE A 276 1.40 -4.78 -8.77
CA PHE A 276 2.14 -4.44 -7.56
C PHE A 276 3.33 -5.38 -7.35
N GLN A 277 3.18 -6.69 -7.52
CA GLN A 277 4.30 -7.63 -7.42
C GLN A 277 5.43 -7.29 -8.41
N ARG A 278 5.09 -7.01 -9.67
CA ARG A 278 6.06 -6.64 -10.70
C ARG A 278 6.79 -5.36 -10.36
N TYR A 279 6.07 -4.30 -9.97
CA TYR A 279 6.70 -3.05 -9.60
C TYR A 279 7.51 -3.16 -8.31
N ILE A 280 7.05 -3.89 -7.31
CA ILE A 280 7.82 -4.18 -6.09
C ILE A 280 9.15 -4.85 -6.43
N ALA A 281 9.14 -5.83 -7.35
CA ALA A 281 10.35 -6.48 -7.84
C ALA A 281 11.26 -5.51 -8.60
N GLY A 282 10.70 -4.67 -9.48
CA GLY A 282 11.45 -3.62 -10.19
C GLY A 282 12.12 -2.60 -9.26
N TYR A 283 11.37 -2.06 -8.29
CA TYR A 283 11.93 -1.21 -7.22
C TYR A 283 13.04 -1.95 -6.46
N GLY A 284 12.83 -3.23 -6.14
CA GLY A 284 13.81 -4.06 -5.43
C GLY A 284 15.12 -4.22 -6.20
N ARG A 285 15.03 -4.49 -7.50
CA ARG A 285 16.22 -4.62 -8.36
C ARG A 285 17.03 -3.33 -8.43
N ILE A 286 16.37 -2.19 -8.65
CA ILE A 286 17.04 -0.89 -8.69
C ILE A 286 17.67 -0.54 -7.34
N LEU A 287 16.95 -0.79 -6.23
CA LEU A 287 17.47 -0.57 -4.87
C LEU A 287 18.70 -1.45 -4.58
N ASN A 288 18.70 -2.71 -5.00
CA ASN A 288 19.84 -3.61 -4.84
C ASN A 288 21.07 -3.08 -5.60
N ILE A 289 20.89 -2.68 -6.86
CA ILE A 289 21.97 -2.11 -7.67
C ILE A 289 22.54 -0.83 -7.02
N MET A 290 21.66 0.05 -6.52
CA MET A 290 22.08 1.27 -5.82
C MET A 290 22.83 0.95 -4.51
N GLN A 291 22.47 -0.15 -3.83
CA GLN A 291 23.11 -0.59 -2.59
C GLN A 291 24.51 -1.16 -2.82
N GLU A 292 24.71 -1.94 -3.89
CA GLU A 292 26.03 -2.44 -4.29
C GLU A 292 27.02 -1.30 -4.56
N SER A 293 26.54 -0.20 -5.16
CA SER A 293 27.36 0.96 -5.48
C SER A 293 27.69 1.88 -4.30
N ALA A 294 26.89 1.87 -3.22
CA ALA A 294 27.03 2.77 -2.09
C ALA A 294 26.74 2.03 -0.76
N PRO A 295 27.73 1.30 -0.22
CA PRO A 295 27.56 0.44 0.96
C PRO A 295 27.35 1.20 2.29
N SER A 296 27.49 2.53 2.32
CA SER A 296 27.44 3.35 3.54
C SER A 296 26.08 3.40 4.27
N ALA A 297 25.03 2.72 3.79
CA ALA A 297 23.71 2.66 4.43
C ALA A 297 23.37 1.28 5.02
N ARG A 298 24.38 0.49 5.43
CA ARG A 298 24.22 -0.88 5.95
C ARG A 298 23.37 -0.98 7.24
N ASN A 299 22.99 0.14 7.86
CA ASN A 299 22.20 0.17 9.10
C ASN A 299 20.67 0.29 8.92
N TRP A 300 20.16 0.52 7.70
CA TRP A 300 18.73 0.86 7.51
C TRP A 300 17.80 -0.34 7.32
N VAL A 301 18.26 -1.40 6.64
CA VAL A 301 17.45 -2.61 6.41
C VAL A 301 17.14 -3.31 7.76
N SER A 302 18.11 -3.33 8.67
CA SER A 302 17.92 -3.97 9.99
C SER A 302 16.93 -3.21 10.87
N MET A 303 17.04 -1.88 10.99
CA MET A 303 16.18 -1.10 11.89
C MET A 303 14.71 -1.00 11.42
N ASN A 304 14.47 -0.96 10.11
CA ASN A 304 13.12 -0.88 9.55
C ASN A 304 12.43 -2.25 9.36
N ASP A 305 13.19 -3.33 9.14
CA ASP A 305 12.63 -4.69 9.17
C ASP A 305 12.40 -5.19 10.60
N ILE A 306 13.16 -4.69 11.59
CA ILE A 306 12.83 -4.91 13.01
C ILE A 306 11.47 -4.29 13.31
N ASN A 307 11.18 -3.06 12.90
CA ASN A 307 9.85 -2.47 13.06
C ASN A 307 8.73 -3.26 12.35
N LEU A 308 9.04 -3.93 11.22
CA LEU A 308 8.10 -4.80 10.51
C LEU A 308 7.91 -6.17 11.19
N ARG A 309 8.92 -6.67 11.92
CA ARG A 309 8.83 -7.86 12.77
C ARG A 309 8.18 -7.56 14.12
N SER A 310 8.39 -6.37 14.68
CA SER A 310 7.74 -5.88 15.88
C SER A 310 6.23 -5.70 15.68
N ASP A 311 5.78 -5.33 14.48
CA ASP A 311 4.35 -5.32 14.13
C ASP A 311 3.80 -6.69 13.71
N LYS A 312 4.67 -7.68 13.44
CA LYS A 312 4.28 -9.09 13.23
C LYS A 312 4.28 -9.93 14.52
N LEU A 313 4.71 -9.37 15.64
CA LEU A 313 4.58 -9.96 16.98
C LEU A 313 3.53 -9.24 17.84
N ARG A 314 2.82 -8.25 17.30
CA ARG A 314 1.48 -7.98 17.78
C ARG A 314 0.59 -9.07 17.21
N HIS A 315 0.25 -10.01 18.07
CA HIS A 315 -0.97 -10.79 17.95
C HIS A 315 -2.11 -9.90 17.43
N PRO A 316 -3.12 -10.44 16.72
CA PRO A 316 -4.40 -9.73 16.62
C PRO A 316 -4.74 -9.23 18.03
N PRO A 317 -5.27 -8.02 18.24
CA PRO A 317 -5.56 -7.57 19.59
C PRO A 317 -6.45 -8.62 20.26
N THR A 318 -5.84 -9.46 21.10
CA THR A 318 -6.55 -10.25 22.08
C THR A 318 -7.07 -9.19 23.01
N PHE A 319 -8.34 -8.85 22.83
CA PHE A 319 -9.04 -7.91 23.68
C PHE A 319 -9.07 -8.51 25.08
N SER A 320 -8.04 -8.23 25.86
CA SER A 320 -8.05 -8.39 27.30
C SER A 320 -8.86 -7.21 27.86
N SER A 321 -10.15 -7.45 28.05
CA SER A 321 -11.00 -6.57 28.84
C SER A 321 -11.27 -7.27 30.17
N THR A 322 -10.64 -6.80 31.24
CA THR A 322 -10.95 -7.21 32.60
C THR A 322 -12.28 -6.57 32.98
N TRP A 323 -13.35 -7.36 33.00
CA TRP A 323 -14.65 -6.90 33.50
C TRP A 323 -14.77 -7.23 34.98
N HIS A 324 -14.97 -6.19 35.81
CA HIS A 324 -15.34 -6.39 37.21
C HIS A 324 -16.86 -6.50 37.32
N ILE A 325 -17.35 -7.71 37.54
CA ILE A 325 -18.75 -7.94 37.95
C ILE A 325 -18.71 -8.67 39.29
N ALA A 326 -19.24 -8.03 40.32
CA ALA A 326 -19.52 -8.63 41.63
C ALA A 326 -18.36 -9.43 42.28
N GLY A 327 -17.16 -8.86 42.32
CA GLY A 327 -16.10 -9.31 43.23
C GLY A 327 -15.35 -10.61 42.86
N LYS A 328 -15.53 -11.17 41.66
CA LYS A 328 -14.66 -12.25 41.15
C LYS A 328 -14.16 -11.96 39.75
N SER A 329 -12.84 -11.97 39.58
CA SER A 329 -12.16 -11.82 38.29
C SER A 329 -12.18 -13.16 37.55
N VAL A 330 -12.74 -13.19 36.35
CA VAL A 330 -12.65 -14.34 35.45
C VAL A 330 -11.90 -13.91 34.20
N ASN A 331 -10.75 -14.54 33.94
CA ASN A 331 -10.00 -14.36 32.70
C ASN A 331 -10.53 -15.35 31.66
N ILE A 332 -11.03 -14.83 30.53
CA ILE A 332 -11.37 -15.63 29.37
C ILE A 332 -10.41 -15.23 28.25
N PHE A 333 -9.62 -16.19 27.77
CA PHE A 333 -8.81 -16.04 26.57
C PHE A 333 -9.67 -16.40 25.35
N ILE A 334 -9.76 -15.51 24.36
CA ILE A 334 -10.32 -15.78 23.03
C ILE A 334 -9.21 -15.62 22.00
#